data_AF-A0A7X1F9R4-F1
#
_entry.id   AF-A0A7X1F9R4-F1
#
_cell.length_a   1.000
_cell.length_b   1.000
_cell.length_c   1.000
_cell.angle_alpha   90.00
_cell.angle_beta   90.00
_cell.angle_gamma   90.00
#
_symmetry.space_group_name_H-M   'P 1'
#
loop_
_entity.id
_entity.type
_entity.pdbx_description
1 polymer ?
#
loop_
_entity_poly.entity_id
_entity_poly.type
_entity_poly.pdbx_seq_one_letter_code
_entity_poly.pdbx_strand_id
1 'polypeptide(L)'
;METLRGPWGGMSDADYPETDLYDPAEDEIGHDTLPPVIGQDDRRMQVRAYNHWASLLGDRHFPLIADLETGNMPDFDPHSVLIDVSGGIEDPVIRYLGSALADESGCDPQAIGRLSEVPGRSLASRITDHYLQIIANEAPIGFEAEFVNQRGRTILYRGILLPFSASLAEDRVELIYGVINWKELADQQTTEELMLAIDQALRTDPRTGPLAERGVGGAATMAWADGPAESLASVDEPLELTVLADPGLDGEGLDGEGLDGAGLYDGGSVGDDPVGLADLLALARDLARAAQGSEDRSRHALYAAIGRAHDFALAAQGSPDEFAELVADAGLTMQARAPLLPVVKLVFGPTYDKTRLTEYASVIAWAQRTGVAVGQLTATLAAAPGGLKGVLKAEREFRRSQSGKPSRAESPRETLARKLRVVPTRPLAALPFEGEEFSLVLVRRTETGVVLLGEVPDDTALIERAARQLFG
;
A
#
# COMPACT_ATOMS: atom_id res chain seq x y z
N MET A 1 -45.76 -7.57 56.46
CA MET A 1 -44.40 -7.65 57.07
C MET A 1 -43.96 -9.11 57.17
N GLU A 2 -43.60 -9.83 56.10
CA GLU A 2 -42.93 -9.43 54.84
C GLU A 2 -41.55 -8.77 55.08
N THR A 3 -40.44 -9.22 54.49
CA THR A 3 -40.27 -10.32 53.50
C THR A 3 -38.84 -10.90 53.52
N LEU A 4 -38.75 -12.20 53.20
CA LEU A 4 -37.63 -13.01 52.64
C LEU A 4 -36.18 -12.46 52.72
N ARG A 5 -35.23 -13.19 53.33
CA ARG A 5 -34.55 -14.45 52.89
C ARG A 5 -33.73 -14.34 51.59
N GLY A 6 -32.45 -14.69 51.71
CA GLY A 6 -31.64 -15.28 50.64
C GLY A 6 -30.43 -16.04 51.24
N PRO A 7 -30.36 -17.38 51.12
CA PRO A 7 -29.18 -18.16 51.47
C PRO A 7 -28.48 -18.70 50.23
N TRP A 8 -27.15 -18.52 50.13
CA TRP A 8 -26.32 -19.17 49.12
C TRP A 8 -25.63 -20.39 49.73
N GLY A 9 -25.68 -21.53 49.05
CA GLY A 9 -25.02 -22.74 49.53
C GLY A 9 -24.68 -23.74 48.41
N GLY A 10 -23.42 -24.17 48.41
CA GLY A 10 -23.02 -25.58 48.24
C GLY A 10 -23.09 -26.26 46.87
N MET A 11 -21.91 -26.37 46.24
CA MET A 11 -21.25 -27.63 45.79
C MET A 11 -21.89 -28.57 44.75
N SER A 12 -21.07 -28.93 43.72
CA SER A 12 -20.94 -30.25 43.03
C SER A 12 -22.16 -30.87 42.32
N ASP A 13 -22.11 -31.68 41.26
CA ASP A 13 -21.04 -32.29 40.41
C ASP A 13 -21.72 -32.87 39.13
N ALA A 14 -21.08 -33.38 38.07
CA ALA A 14 -19.68 -33.47 37.61
C ALA A 14 -19.66 -33.73 36.08
N ASP A 15 -18.55 -33.41 35.40
CA ASP A 15 -17.85 -34.25 34.38
C ASP A 15 -16.72 -33.45 33.67
N TYR A 16 -15.59 -34.12 33.40
CA TYR A 16 -14.33 -33.64 32.80
C TYR A 16 -14.05 -34.42 31.48
N PRO A 17 -13.01 -34.13 30.66
CA PRO A 17 -12.19 -32.92 30.42
C PRO A 17 -12.07 -32.58 28.90
N GLU A 18 -11.01 -31.84 28.51
CA GLU A 18 -10.47 -31.65 27.13
C GLU A 18 -11.31 -30.78 26.16
N THR A 19 -10.73 -29.92 25.30
CA THR A 19 -9.32 -29.59 25.01
C THR A 19 -9.18 -28.10 24.71
N ASP A 20 -8.16 -27.43 25.25
CA ASP A 20 -7.71 -26.15 24.68
C ASP A 20 -7.09 -26.43 23.30
N LEU A 21 -7.75 -25.98 22.25
CA LEU A 21 -7.25 -26.08 20.87
C LEU A 21 -6.12 -25.08 20.66
N TYR A 22 -4.92 -25.53 21.02
CA TYR A 22 -3.63 -24.99 20.61
C TYR A 22 -3.62 -24.78 19.09
N ASP A 23 -3.51 -23.53 18.65
CA ASP A 23 -3.40 -23.19 17.22
C ASP A 23 -1.94 -23.43 16.77
N PRO A 24 -1.65 -24.44 15.94
CA PRO A 24 -0.26 -24.79 15.61
C PRO A 24 0.38 -23.83 14.59
N ALA A 25 -0.30 -22.74 14.20
CA ALA A 25 0.14 -21.84 13.13
C ALA A 25 1.22 -20.81 13.52
N GLU A 26 1.70 -20.78 14.77
CA GLU A 26 2.74 -19.81 15.21
C GLU A 26 4.18 -20.36 15.22
N ASP A 27 4.41 -21.68 15.20
CA ASP A 27 5.74 -22.31 15.36
C ASP A 27 6.34 -22.90 14.06
N GLU A 28 6.19 -22.19 12.94
CA GLU A 28 7.04 -22.39 11.75
C GLU A 28 7.69 -21.08 11.27
N ILE A 29 8.20 -20.30 12.24
CA ILE A 29 9.21 -19.28 11.96
C ILE A 29 10.55 -20.00 11.75
N GLY A 30 10.75 -20.54 10.55
CA GLY A 30 12.09 -20.74 10.02
C GLY A 30 12.85 -19.42 10.12
N HIS A 31 14.08 -19.45 10.65
CA HIS A 31 14.94 -18.27 10.78
C HIS A 31 15.48 -17.81 9.40
N ASP A 32 14.56 -17.38 8.54
CA ASP A 32 14.87 -16.60 7.36
C ASP A 32 14.90 -15.13 7.75
N THR A 33 15.88 -14.38 7.26
CA THR A 33 16.06 -12.97 7.66
C THR A 33 14.85 -12.15 7.27
N LEU A 34 14.13 -11.60 8.26
CA LEU A 34 12.93 -10.79 8.06
C LEU A 34 13.15 -9.75 6.95
N PRO A 35 12.33 -9.76 5.87
CA PRO A 35 12.35 -8.68 4.89
C PRO A 35 12.15 -7.34 5.60
N PRO A 36 12.88 -6.27 5.22
CA PRO A 36 12.85 -5.01 5.95
C PRO A 36 11.42 -4.48 6.03
N VAL A 37 10.91 -4.33 7.26
CA VAL A 37 9.51 -3.94 7.50
C VAL A 37 9.30 -2.47 7.10
N ILE A 38 8.78 -2.28 5.88
CA ILE A 38 8.29 -0.98 5.39
C ILE A 38 6.82 -0.83 5.80
N GLY A 39 6.41 0.38 6.22
CA GLY A 39 5.01 0.80 6.07
C GLY A 39 4.18 1.11 7.32
N GLN A 40 4.71 1.06 8.54
CA GLN A 40 3.99 1.57 9.74
C GLN A 40 4.32 3.04 10.03
N ASP A 41 5.56 3.38 10.40
CA ASP A 41 5.87 4.73 10.88
C ASP A 41 5.90 5.81 9.79
N ASP A 42 6.38 5.49 8.59
CA ASP A 42 6.43 6.43 7.46
C ASP A 42 5.01 6.89 7.06
N ARG A 43 4.05 5.96 7.08
CA ARG A 43 2.63 6.26 6.83
C ARG A 43 1.99 7.02 7.99
N ARG A 44 2.41 6.77 9.23
CA ARG A 44 1.94 7.53 10.39
C ARG A 44 2.44 8.98 10.33
N MET A 45 3.69 9.22 9.94
CA MET A 45 4.26 10.58 9.89
C MET A 45 3.45 11.52 8.98
N GLN A 46 3.15 11.11 7.74
CA GLN A 46 2.32 11.92 6.84
C GLN A 46 0.91 12.19 7.36
N VAL A 47 0.27 11.18 7.95
CA VAL A 47 -1.07 11.32 8.54
C VAL A 47 -1.03 12.25 9.76
N ARG A 48 0.03 12.20 10.58
CA ARG A 48 0.24 13.17 11.67
C ARG A 48 0.43 14.58 11.13
N ALA A 49 1.26 14.79 10.10
CA ALA A 49 1.49 16.09 9.48
C ALA A 49 0.19 16.69 8.86
N TYR A 50 -0.59 15.87 8.14
CA TYR A 50 -1.90 16.29 7.62
C TYR A 50 -2.88 16.64 8.75
N ASN A 51 -2.97 15.80 9.79
CA ASN A 51 -3.87 16.06 10.92
C ASN A 51 -3.47 17.33 11.69
N HIS A 52 -2.17 17.61 11.82
CA HIS A 52 -1.67 18.85 12.39
C HIS A 52 -2.11 20.05 11.56
N TRP A 53 -1.83 20.05 10.25
CA TRP A 53 -2.27 21.09 9.31
C TRP A 53 -3.80 21.31 9.34
N ALA A 54 -4.58 20.23 9.30
CA ALA A 54 -6.04 20.29 9.36
C ALA A 54 -6.56 20.83 10.69
N SER A 55 -5.83 20.64 11.79
CA SER A 55 -6.17 21.24 13.10
C SER A 55 -5.89 22.74 13.16
N LEU A 56 -4.90 23.23 12.40
CA LEU A 56 -4.60 24.66 12.25
C LEU A 56 -5.60 25.37 11.32
N LEU A 57 -6.36 24.66 10.49
CA LEU A 57 -7.21 25.26 9.47
C LEU A 57 -8.29 26.21 10.05
N GLY A 58 -9.01 25.75 11.08
CA GLY A 58 -10.14 26.50 11.67
C GLY A 58 -11.27 26.72 10.65
N ASP A 59 -11.70 27.97 10.48
CA ASP A 59 -12.69 28.40 9.48
C ASP A 59 -12.03 29.01 8.20
N ARG A 60 -10.72 28.84 8.00
CA ARG A 60 -9.95 29.41 6.86
C ARG A 60 -9.82 28.40 5.71
N HIS A 61 -9.54 28.85 4.48
CA HIS A 61 -9.13 27.94 3.38
C HIS A 61 -7.69 27.44 3.54
N PHE A 62 -6.82 28.26 4.13
CA PHE A 62 -5.44 27.90 4.48
C PHE A 62 -5.11 28.31 5.92
N PRO A 63 -4.35 27.50 6.68
CA PRO A 63 -3.77 27.95 7.95
C PRO A 63 -2.71 29.03 7.70
N LEU A 64 -2.50 29.89 8.69
CA LEU A 64 -1.40 30.87 8.65
C LEU A 64 -0.08 30.18 8.98
N ILE A 65 1.00 30.61 8.31
CA ILE A 65 2.34 30.13 8.65
C ILE A 65 2.76 30.51 10.08
N ALA A 66 2.23 31.62 10.62
CA ALA A 66 2.50 32.04 12.00
C ALA A 66 1.95 31.06 13.06
N ASP A 67 0.98 30.21 12.69
CA ASP A 67 0.41 29.18 13.55
C ASP A 67 1.22 27.86 13.48
N LEU A 68 2.25 27.79 12.62
CA LEU A 68 3.14 26.64 12.47
C LEU A 68 4.43 26.85 13.29
N GLU A 69 4.55 26.13 14.41
CA GLU A 69 5.78 26.11 15.22
C GLU A 69 6.90 25.29 14.54
N THR A 70 7.45 25.79 13.42
CA THR A 70 8.62 25.19 12.75
C THR A 70 9.84 25.21 13.65
N GLY A 71 10.54 24.08 13.78
CA GLY A 71 11.71 23.97 14.67
C GLY A 71 11.38 23.59 16.13
N ASN A 72 10.10 23.35 16.45
CA ASN A 72 9.64 22.91 17.77
C ASN A 72 8.96 21.52 17.76
N MET A 73 8.99 20.82 16.62
CA MET A 73 8.39 19.50 16.40
C MET A 73 9.47 18.50 15.94
N PRO A 74 10.23 17.88 16.88
CA PRO A 74 11.40 17.05 16.56
C PRO A 74 11.10 15.82 15.68
N ASP A 75 9.84 15.37 15.64
CA ASP A 75 9.36 14.29 14.76
C ASP A 75 9.34 14.68 13.26
N PHE A 76 9.14 15.96 12.94
CA PHE A 76 8.97 16.45 11.56
C PHE A 76 10.13 17.34 11.10
N ASP A 77 10.69 18.16 12.00
CA ASP A 77 11.66 19.21 11.64
C ASP A 77 12.86 18.69 10.82
N PRO A 78 13.54 17.58 11.17
CA PRO A 78 14.65 17.05 10.36
C PRO A 78 14.25 16.61 8.95
N HIS A 79 12.97 16.26 8.78
CA HIS A 79 12.36 15.66 7.59
C HIS A 79 11.51 16.66 6.80
N SER A 80 11.59 17.95 7.12
CA SER A 80 10.68 18.97 6.58
C SER A 80 11.36 20.06 5.76
N VAL A 81 10.58 20.72 4.92
CA VAL A 81 10.99 21.89 4.14
C VAL A 81 9.92 22.98 4.25
N LEU A 82 10.31 24.24 4.19
CA LEU A 82 9.41 25.36 3.99
C LEU A 82 9.81 26.14 2.75
N ILE A 83 8.92 26.20 1.77
CA ILE A 83 9.09 26.90 0.50
C ILE A 83 8.18 28.13 0.51
N ASP A 84 8.72 29.28 0.14
CA ASP A 84 8.03 30.56 0.02
C ASP A 84 7.87 30.91 -1.46
N VAL A 85 6.60 30.95 -1.91
CA VAL A 85 6.20 31.22 -3.30
C VAL A 85 5.63 32.62 -3.47
N SER A 86 5.60 33.45 -2.42
CA SER A 86 5.04 34.81 -2.45
C SER A 86 5.76 35.74 -3.44
N GLY A 87 7.06 35.51 -3.66
CA GLY A 87 7.89 36.25 -4.62
C GLY A 87 7.79 35.77 -6.07
N GLY A 88 7.04 34.70 -6.35
CA GLY A 88 6.91 34.09 -7.68
C GLY A 88 7.06 32.56 -7.66
N ILE A 89 6.56 31.92 -8.72
CA ILE A 89 6.44 30.46 -8.81
C ILE A 89 7.55 29.78 -9.64
N GLU A 90 8.44 30.54 -10.29
CA GLU A 90 9.47 29.96 -11.18
C GLU A 90 10.69 29.44 -10.43
N ASP A 91 11.13 30.17 -9.39
CA ASP A 91 12.26 29.80 -8.52
C ASP A 91 11.98 30.30 -7.10
N PRO A 92 11.16 29.56 -6.33
CA PRO A 92 10.74 29.97 -4.99
C PRO A 92 11.87 29.82 -3.96
N VAL A 93 11.73 30.52 -2.84
CA VAL A 93 12.75 30.64 -1.80
C VAL A 93 12.58 29.52 -0.78
N ILE A 94 13.66 28.83 -0.43
CA ILE A 94 13.67 27.86 0.67
C ILE A 94 13.91 28.63 1.97
N ARG A 95 12.89 28.69 2.83
CA ARG A 95 12.93 29.36 4.14
C ARG A 95 13.50 28.48 5.24
N TYR A 96 13.32 27.17 5.12
CA TYR A 96 13.78 26.18 6.07
C TYR A 96 13.99 24.85 5.35
N LEU A 97 15.08 24.16 5.68
CA LEU A 97 15.37 22.81 5.23
C LEU A 97 15.84 21.98 6.44
N GLY A 98 15.14 20.88 6.71
CA GLY A 98 15.45 19.96 7.80
C GLY A 98 16.81 19.30 7.62
N SER A 99 17.51 19.05 8.73
CA SER A 99 18.88 18.53 8.71
C SER A 99 19.02 17.20 7.96
N ALA A 100 18.11 16.25 8.16
CA ALA A 100 18.19 14.96 7.49
C ALA A 100 17.94 15.08 5.97
N LEU A 101 17.05 15.99 5.55
CA LEU A 101 16.84 16.26 4.11
C LEU A 101 18.05 16.95 3.47
N ALA A 102 18.71 17.84 4.20
CA ALA A 102 19.94 18.48 3.75
C ALA A 102 21.10 17.48 3.66
N ASP A 103 21.25 16.59 4.65
CA ASP A 103 22.25 15.52 4.69
C ASP A 103 22.07 14.52 3.52
N GLU A 104 20.83 14.15 3.17
CA GLU A 104 20.56 13.30 1.99
C GLU A 104 20.87 14.03 0.68
N SER A 105 20.42 15.29 0.59
CA SER A 105 20.68 16.17 -0.55
C SER A 105 22.17 16.54 -0.69
N GLY A 106 23.00 16.24 0.31
CA GLY A 106 24.44 16.51 0.31
C GLY A 106 24.77 18.00 0.40
N CYS A 107 23.92 18.79 1.06
CA CYS A 107 23.96 20.25 1.06
C CYS A 107 23.97 20.83 2.48
N ASP A 108 24.57 22.00 2.63
CA ASP A 108 24.46 22.78 3.86
C ASP A 108 23.06 23.47 3.90
N PRO A 109 22.25 23.28 4.94
CA PRO A 109 20.96 23.96 5.10
C PRO A 109 21.03 25.49 5.03
N GLN A 110 22.19 26.10 5.31
CA GLN A 110 22.40 27.55 5.24
C GLN A 110 22.90 28.03 3.87
N ALA A 111 23.33 27.13 2.99
CA ALA A 111 23.85 27.48 1.66
C ALA A 111 22.79 27.46 0.56
N ILE A 112 21.68 26.71 0.74
CA ILE A 112 20.54 26.71 -0.18
C ILE A 112 19.52 27.76 0.27
N GLY A 113 19.40 28.84 -0.50
CA GLY A 113 18.34 29.83 -0.37
C GLY A 113 17.21 29.66 -1.40
N ARG A 114 17.44 28.96 -2.51
CA ARG A 114 16.52 28.86 -3.65
C ARG A 114 16.29 27.44 -4.12
N LEU A 115 15.13 27.19 -4.70
CA LEU A 115 14.76 25.87 -5.21
C LEU A 115 15.67 25.39 -6.35
N SER A 116 16.15 26.31 -7.20
CA SER A 116 17.12 26.05 -8.27
C SER A 116 18.55 25.70 -7.79
N GLU A 117 18.89 25.97 -6.53
CA GLU A 117 20.19 25.64 -5.93
C GLU A 117 20.25 24.20 -5.40
N VAL A 118 19.10 23.51 -5.35
CA VAL A 118 18.98 22.13 -4.90
C VAL A 118 19.59 21.16 -5.94
N PRO A 119 20.49 20.23 -5.56
CA PRO A 119 21.04 19.26 -6.49
C PRO A 119 19.96 18.36 -7.11
N GLY A 120 20.02 18.18 -8.43
CA GLY A 120 19.21 17.18 -9.12
C GLY A 120 19.51 15.77 -8.59
N ARG A 121 18.48 14.91 -8.54
CA ARG A 121 18.55 13.55 -7.93
C ARG A 121 18.82 13.56 -6.41
N SER A 122 18.26 14.54 -5.72
CA SER A 122 18.05 14.57 -4.25
C SER A 122 16.57 14.47 -3.91
N LEU A 123 16.24 14.20 -2.64
CA LEU A 123 14.85 14.28 -2.14
C LEU A 123 14.26 15.68 -2.26
N ALA A 124 15.05 16.72 -1.98
CA ALA A 124 14.60 18.11 -2.11
C ALA A 124 14.26 18.45 -3.58
N SER A 125 14.98 17.90 -4.56
CA SER A 125 14.65 18.02 -5.98
C SER A 125 13.29 17.39 -6.32
N ARG A 126 12.83 16.35 -5.59
CA ARG A 126 11.50 15.76 -5.83
C ARG A 126 10.33 16.60 -5.32
N ILE A 127 10.61 17.60 -4.49
CA ILE A 127 9.61 18.58 -4.05
C ILE A 127 9.30 19.56 -5.20
N THR A 128 10.29 19.83 -6.05
CA THR A 128 10.17 20.71 -7.21
C THR A 128 9.18 20.16 -8.25
N ASP A 129 9.06 18.83 -8.33
CA ASP A 129 8.11 18.15 -9.24
C ASP A 129 6.63 18.34 -8.81
N HIS A 130 6.38 18.77 -7.56
CA HIS A 130 5.05 18.73 -6.94
C HIS A 130 4.52 20.07 -6.43
N TYR A 131 5.35 21.08 -6.13
CA TYR A 131 4.86 22.37 -5.61
C TYR A 131 3.95 23.13 -6.59
N LEU A 132 4.21 23.06 -7.89
CA LEU A 132 3.30 23.62 -8.91
C LEU A 132 1.91 22.98 -8.88
N GLN A 133 1.82 21.70 -8.49
CA GLN A 133 0.54 20.99 -8.33
C GLN A 133 -0.20 21.48 -7.08
N ILE A 134 0.50 21.84 -5.99
CA ILE A 134 -0.10 22.47 -4.80
C ILE A 134 -0.74 23.82 -5.20
N ILE A 135 0.01 24.66 -5.93
CA ILE A 135 -0.45 25.98 -6.37
C ILE A 135 -1.66 25.86 -7.32
N ALA A 136 -1.65 24.88 -8.23
CA ALA A 136 -2.73 24.69 -9.20
C ALA A 136 -4.02 24.07 -8.60
N ASN A 137 -3.92 23.30 -7.52
CA ASN A 137 -5.06 22.60 -6.91
C ASN A 137 -5.52 23.19 -5.57
N GLU A 138 -4.75 24.12 -4.98
CA GLU A 138 -5.06 24.79 -3.71
C GLU A 138 -5.37 23.83 -2.55
N ALA A 139 -4.74 22.65 -2.55
CA ALA A 139 -5.04 21.56 -1.62
C ALA A 139 -3.80 20.74 -1.28
N PRO A 140 -3.73 20.13 -0.08
CA PRO A 140 -2.67 19.17 0.29
C PRO A 140 -2.43 18.05 -0.73
N ILE A 141 -1.16 17.77 -1.05
CA ILE A 141 -0.76 16.70 -1.98
C ILE A 141 0.21 15.75 -1.28
N GLY A 142 -0.21 14.49 -1.17
CA GLY A 142 0.67 13.37 -0.81
C GLY A 142 1.26 12.72 -2.06
N PHE A 143 2.55 12.39 -2.02
CA PHE A 143 3.27 11.68 -3.07
C PHE A 143 4.13 10.55 -2.49
N GLU A 144 4.37 9.54 -3.33
CA GLU A 144 5.23 8.39 -3.06
C GLU A 144 5.88 7.95 -4.36
N ALA A 145 7.18 7.68 -4.32
CA ALA A 145 7.94 7.18 -5.46
C ALA A 145 9.27 6.56 -4.99
N GLU A 146 10.00 6.01 -5.94
CA GLU A 146 11.38 5.55 -5.78
C GLU A 146 12.29 6.25 -6.80
N PHE A 147 13.55 6.48 -6.43
CA PHE A 147 14.56 7.01 -7.34
C PHE A 147 15.97 6.60 -6.88
N VAL A 148 16.93 6.60 -7.81
CA VAL A 148 18.34 6.40 -7.48
C VAL A 148 19.00 7.77 -7.24
N ASN A 149 19.42 8.03 -6.00
CA ASN A 149 20.01 9.31 -5.64
C ASN A 149 21.43 9.52 -6.19
N GLN A 150 22.00 10.70 -5.95
CA GLN A 150 23.36 11.07 -6.36
C GLN A 150 24.48 10.15 -5.82
N ARG A 151 24.19 9.29 -4.83
CA ARG A 151 25.12 8.34 -4.21
C ARG A 151 24.95 6.91 -4.74
N GLY A 152 24.13 6.73 -5.78
CA GLY A 152 23.82 5.42 -6.38
C GLY A 152 22.84 4.57 -5.57
N ARG A 153 22.24 5.09 -4.48
CA ARG A 153 21.33 4.32 -3.63
C ARG A 153 19.89 4.43 -4.10
N THR A 154 19.17 3.33 -4.06
CA THR A 154 17.72 3.30 -4.32
C THR A 154 16.98 3.83 -3.10
N ILE A 155 16.36 4.99 -3.24
CA ILE A 155 15.62 5.68 -2.19
C ILE A 155 14.12 5.51 -2.46
N LEU A 156 13.41 4.85 -1.55
CA LEU A 156 11.94 4.85 -1.53
C LEU A 156 11.50 5.96 -0.58
N TYR A 157 10.73 6.93 -1.08
CA TYR A 157 10.32 8.09 -0.31
C TYR A 157 8.82 8.35 -0.36
N ARG A 158 8.33 9.02 0.69
CA ARG A 158 6.95 9.42 0.86
C ARG A 158 6.90 10.84 1.41
N GLY A 159 6.33 11.76 0.64
CA GLY A 159 6.12 13.14 1.07
C GLY A 159 4.66 13.57 1.13
N ILE A 160 4.40 14.59 1.93
CA ILE A 160 3.19 15.40 1.84
C ILE A 160 3.57 16.87 1.79
N LEU A 161 2.95 17.62 0.88
CA LEU A 161 3.01 19.08 0.81
C LEU A 161 1.69 19.68 1.26
N LEU A 162 1.79 20.77 2.01
CA LEU A 162 0.72 21.39 2.76
C LEU A 162 0.74 22.91 2.49
N PRO A 163 -0.32 23.50 1.91
CA PRO A 163 -0.36 24.92 1.61
C PRO A 163 -0.63 25.78 2.86
N PHE A 164 0.01 26.93 2.95
CA PHE A 164 -0.14 27.94 3.99
C PHE A 164 -0.27 29.34 3.35
N SER A 165 -0.97 30.24 4.03
CA SER A 165 -0.96 31.68 3.73
C SER A 165 -0.03 32.42 4.70
N ALA A 166 0.57 33.53 4.26
CA ALA A 166 1.36 34.40 5.15
C ALA A 166 0.47 35.40 5.90
N SER A 167 -0.75 35.68 5.42
CA SER A 167 -1.60 36.75 5.92
C SER A 167 -3.10 36.42 5.89
N LEU A 168 -3.84 36.89 6.90
CA LEU A 168 -5.32 36.81 6.95
C LEU A 168 -6.01 37.63 5.85
N ALA A 169 -5.29 38.52 5.18
CA ALA A 169 -5.85 39.37 4.13
C ALA A 169 -5.89 38.69 2.75
N GLU A 170 -5.13 37.62 2.54
CA GLU A 170 -4.89 37.06 1.20
C GLU A 170 -5.15 35.55 1.18
N ASP A 171 -6.25 35.19 0.51
CA ASP A 171 -6.80 33.84 0.42
C ASP A 171 -6.13 33.06 -0.71
N ARG A 172 -4.80 32.89 -0.62
CA ARG A 172 -3.96 32.18 -1.60
C ARG A 172 -2.86 31.36 -0.92
N VAL A 173 -2.27 30.43 -1.67
CA VAL A 173 -1.05 29.74 -1.25
C VAL A 173 0.15 30.69 -1.38
N GLU A 174 0.81 30.97 -0.26
CA GLU A 174 2.02 31.81 -0.22
C GLU A 174 3.24 31.04 0.28
N LEU A 175 3.03 30.04 1.14
CA LEU A 175 4.05 29.11 1.57
C LEU A 175 3.57 27.67 1.43
N ILE A 176 4.52 26.77 1.25
CA ILE A 176 4.29 25.34 1.13
C ILE A 176 5.22 24.64 2.13
N TYR A 177 4.63 23.99 3.12
CA TYR A 177 5.36 23.15 4.07
C TYR A 177 5.34 21.71 3.58
N GLY A 178 6.50 21.09 3.49
CA GLY A 178 6.65 19.69 3.10
C GLY A 178 7.19 18.86 4.24
N VAL A 179 6.73 17.61 4.37
CA VAL A 179 7.35 16.59 5.25
C VAL A 179 7.58 15.33 4.43
N ILE A 180 8.81 14.81 4.43
CA ILE A 180 9.24 13.68 3.60
C ILE A 180 10.04 12.70 4.44
N ASN A 181 9.62 11.44 4.43
CA ASN A 181 10.35 10.34 5.03
C ASN A 181 10.77 9.35 3.92
N TRP A 182 11.92 8.70 4.09
CA TRP A 182 12.50 7.81 3.10
C TRP A 182 13.22 6.63 3.74
N LYS A 183 13.42 5.59 2.94
CA LYS A 183 14.31 4.48 3.26
C LYS A 183 15.29 4.27 2.12
N GLU A 184 16.56 4.15 2.48
CA GLU A 184 17.58 3.69 1.54
C GLU A 184 17.51 2.16 1.48
N LEU A 185 17.24 1.61 0.30
CA LEU A 185 17.54 0.21 0.00
C LEU A 185 19.01 0.15 -0.39
N ALA A 186 19.79 -0.65 0.36
CA ALA A 186 21.13 -1.01 -0.06
C ALA A 186 21.03 -1.74 -1.40
N ASP A 187 21.95 -1.42 -2.31
CA ASP A 187 21.92 -1.96 -3.66
C ASP A 187 22.06 -3.48 -3.62
N GLN A 188 21.37 -4.17 -4.53
CA GLN A 188 21.50 -5.63 -4.63
C GLN A 188 22.95 -6.00 -4.97
N GLN A 189 23.64 -5.16 -5.77
CA GLN A 189 25.07 -5.28 -6.01
C GLN A 189 25.92 -5.19 -4.73
N THR A 190 25.65 -4.27 -3.80
CA THR A 190 26.46 -4.19 -2.57
C THR A 190 26.18 -5.39 -1.66
N THR A 191 24.97 -5.93 -1.68
CA THR A 191 24.62 -7.17 -0.97
C THR A 191 25.30 -8.38 -1.60
N GLU A 192 25.32 -8.47 -2.93
CA GLU A 192 26.03 -9.49 -3.70
C GLU A 192 27.54 -9.42 -3.50
N GLU A 193 28.15 -8.23 -3.57
CA GLU A 193 29.58 -8.02 -3.27
C GLU A 193 29.92 -8.41 -1.83
N LEU A 194 29.07 -8.07 -0.85
CA LEU A 194 29.30 -8.44 0.55
C LEU A 194 29.15 -9.95 0.77
N MET A 195 28.14 -10.57 0.14
CA MET A 195 27.94 -12.02 0.16
C MET A 195 29.09 -12.76 -0.53
N LEU A 196 29.59 -12.23 -1.64
CA LEU A 196 30.72 -12.78 -2.39
C LEU A 196 32.05 -12.59 -1.63
N ALA A 197 32.21 -11.49 -0.88
CA ALA A 197 33.33 -11.30 0.04
C ALA A 197 33.25 -12.24 1.26
N ILE A 198 32.05 -12.50 1.80
CA ILE A 198 31.82 -13.48 2.87
C ILE A 198 32.12 -14.91 2.37
N ASP A 199 31.67 -15.27 1.17
CA ASP A 199 31.94 -16.57 0.52
C ASP A 199 33.45 -16.74 0.22
N GLN A 200 34.14 -15.68 -0.22
CA GLN A 200 35.61 -15.66 -0.34
C GLN A 200 36.32 -15.81 1.02
N ALA A 201 35.83 -15.15 2.07
CA ALA A 201 36.37 -15.28 3.43
C ALA A 201 36.17 -16.69 4.02
N LEU A 202 35.00 -17.30 3.79
CA LEU A 202 34.71 -18.69 4.19
C LEU A 202 35.57 -19.70 3.42
N ARG A 203 35.93 -19.42 2.16
CA ARG A 203 36.91 -20.20 1.39
C ARG A 203 38.37 -19.95 1.80
N THR A 204 38.67 -18.86 2.52
CA THR A 204 40.03 -18.56 3.00
C THR A 204 40.26 -18.83 4.49
N ASP A 205 39.26 -19.22 5.29
CA ASP A 205 39.50 -19.78 6.63
C ASP A 205 40.18 -21.17 6.51
N PRO A 206 41.42 -21.36 6.99
CA PRO A 206 42.13 -22.64 6.91
C PRO A 206 41.50 -23.77 7.76
N ARG A 207 40.40 -23.51 8.47
CA ARG A 207 39.71 -24.48 9.33
C ARG A 207 38.63 -25.31 8.61
N THR A 208 38.18 -24.90 7.43
CA THR A 208 37.05 -25.50 6.68
C THR A 208 37.45 -26.23 5.39
N GLY A 209 38.73 -26.60 5.25
CA GLY A 209 39.18 -27.49 4.16
C GLY A 209 38.67 -28.93 4.30
N PRO A 210 38.55 -29.70 3.19
CA PRO A 210 38.16 -31.11 3.24
C PRO A 210 39.10 -31.94 4.14
N LEU A 211 38.54 -32.92 4.85
CA LEU A 211 39.22 -33.80 5.83
C LEU A 211 40.31 -34.74 5.24
N ALA A 212 40.70 -34.57 3.98
CA ALA A 212 41.55 -35.51 3.24
C ALA A 212 43.06 -35.38 3.51
N GLU A 213 43.56 -34.22 3.96
CA GLU A 213 45.00 -33.94 4.06
C GLU A 213 45.48 -33.59 5.48
N ARG A 214 45.21 -34.47 6.46
CA ARG A 214 45.89 -34.47 7.77
C ARG A 214 46.43 -35.85 8.14
N GLY A 215 47.61 -36.17 7.61
CA GLY A 215 48.53 -37.17 8.17
C GLY A 215 49.91 -36.54 8.43
N VAL A 216 50.73 -36.99 9.37
CA VAL A 216 50.62 -38.07 10.37
C VAL A 216 51.42 -37.64 11.60
N GLY A 217 50.98 -37.98 12.83
CA GLY A 217 51.82 -37.74 14.02
C GLY A 217 51.25 -38.24 15.35
N GLY A 218 51.56 -39.49 15.73
CA GLY A 218 51.53 -39.92 17.14
C GLY A 218 50.39 -40.84 17.57
N ALA A 219 50.65 -42.16 17.50
CA ALA A 219 50.04 -43.30 18.20
C ALA A 219 48.96 -43.08 19.29
N ALA A 220 47.85 -43.85 19.20
CA ALA A 220 47.57 -44.99 20.12
C ALA A 220 46.27 -45.77 19.73
N THR A 221 46.33 -47.13 19.71
CA THR A 221 45.29 -48.14 20.10
C THR A 221 43.80 -47.93 19.74
N MET A 222 42.99 -48.85 19.19
CA MET A 222 42.94 -50.32 18.94
C MET A 222 41.98 -50.53 17.72
N ALA A 223 42.19 -51.40 16.72
CA ALA A 223 42.34 -52.88 16.65
C ALA A 223 41.01 -53.66 16.49
N TRP A 224 41.06 -54.71 15.65
CA TRP A 224 40.02 -55.69 15.25
C TRP A 224 38.94 -55.16 14.27
N ALA A 225 38.54 -55.76 13.14
CA ALA A 225 38.72 -57.04 12.40
C ALA A 225 37.32 -57.31 11.74
N ASP A 226 37.10 -58.01 10.63
CA ASP A 226 37.94 -58.66 9.61
C ASP A 226 37.14 -58.71 8.27
N GLY A 227 37.75 -59.20 7.18
CA GLY A 227 37.06 -59.48 5.90
C GLY A 227 36.13 -60.72 5.93
N PRO A 228 35.59 -61.18 4.78
CA PRO A 228 36.40 -61.52 3.61
C PRO A 228 35.85 -61.06 2.24
N ALA A 229 36.59 -61.36 1.18
CA ALA A 229 36.38 -60.89 -0.19
C ALA A 229 36.29 -62.04 -1.19
N GLU A 230 35.68 -61.79 -2.36
CA GLU A 230 35.96 -62.41 -3.66
C GLU A 230 35.20 -61.64 -4.77
N SER A 231 35.54 -61.66 -6.06
CA SER A 231 36.79 -61.41 -6.83
C SER A 231 36.47 -61.75 -8.31
N LEU A 232 37.20 -61.15 -9.26
CA LEU A 232 37.32 -61.49 -10.70
C LEU A 232 36.23 -61.06 -11.72
N ALA A 233 36.68 -60.17 -12.65
CA ALA A 233 36.60 -60.26 -14.13
C ALA A 233 35.21 -60.23 -14.85
N SER A 234 35.04 -59.73 -16.08
CA SER A 234 35.92 -59.12 -17.12
C SER A 234 35.09 -58.61 -18.32
N VAL A 235 35.66 -57.72 -19.17
CA VAL A 235 35.18 -57.25 -20.52
C VAL A 235 33.78 -56.57 -20.57
N ASP A 236 33.45 -55.62 -21.45
CA ASP A 236 33.99 -55.31 -22.80
C ASP A 236 33.95 -53.80 -23.17
N GLU A 237 34.57 -53.45 -24.30
CA GLU A 237 34.88 -52.11 -24.87
C GLU A 237 33.85 -51.66 -26.00
N PRO A 238 34.06 -50.67 -26.91
CA PRO A 238 34.55 -49.26 -26.82
C PRO A 238 33.90 -48.22 -27.82
N LEU A 239 34.55 -47.03 -27.96
CA LEU A 239 34.58 -46.03 -29.08
C LEU A 239 33.41 -45.01 -29.21
N GLU A 240 33.62 -43.66 -29.18
CA GLU A 240 34.43 -42.69 -29.99
C GLU A 240 33.71 -42.17 -31.25
N LEU A 241 33.76 -40.88 -31.64
CA LEU A 241 34.95 -40.15 -32.14
C LEU A 241 34.77 -38.60 -32.20
N THR A 242 35.88 -37.90 -32.47
CA THR A 242 36.14 -36.45 -32.31
C THR A 242 35.99 -35.53 -33.54
N VAL A 243 35.63 -34.26 -33.27
CA VAL A 243 36.22 -32.95 -33.72
C VAL A 243 36.81 -32.77 -35.13
N LEU A 244 36.49 -31.62 -35.76
CA LEU A 244 37.30 -30.65 -36.58
C LEU A 244 36.36 -29.94 -37.60
N ALA A 245 36.56 -28.74 -38.14
CA ALA A 245 37.24 -27.48 -37.86
C ALA A 245 36.86 -26.53 -39.05
N ASP A 246 37.05 -25.21 -38.88
CA ASP A 246 36.71 -24.14 -39.86
C ASP A 246 37.50 -24.23 -41.20
N PRO A 247 37.00 -23.64 -42.30
CA PRO A 247 37.56 -22.35 -42.73
C PRO A 247 36.54 -21.35 -43.34
N GLY A 248 36.56 -20.09 -42.90
CA GLY A 248 35.92 -18.97 -43.61
C GLY A 248 36.74 -18.38 -44.77
N LEU A 249 36.17 -17.43 -45.52
CA LEU A 249 36.83 -16.34 -46.29
C LEU A 249 35.77 -15.36 -46.86
N ASP A 250 36.08 -14.05 -46.86
CA ASP A 250 35.65 -12.92 -47.72
C ASP A 250 34.13 -12.62 -47.93
N GLY A 251 33.62 -11.39 -48.10
CA GLY A 251 34.20 -10.03 -48.17
C GLY A 251 33.33 -9.11 -49.08
N GLU A 252 33.16 -7.81 -48.75
CA GLU A 252 32.33 -6.79 -49.46
C GLU A 252 30.78 -7.06 -49.44
N GLY A 253 29.86 -6.08 -49.50
CA GLY A 253 29.93 -4.61 -49.50
C GLY A 253 28.65 -3.97 -50.08
N LEU A 254 28.23 -2.81 -49.56
CA LEU A 254 27.13 -1.92 -50.04
C LEU A 254 25.68 -2.42 -49.76
N ASP A 255 24.85 -1.57 -49.14
CA ASP A 255 23.74 -0.74 -49.71
C ASP A 255 22.43 -1.54 -49.93
N GLY A 256 21.21 -0.99 -49.91
CA GLY A 256 20.72 0.38 -49.76
C GLY A 256 19.39 0.51 -50.50
N GLU A 257 18.34 0.99 -49.81
CA GLU A 257 16.95 1.14 -50.30
C GLU A 257 16.07 -0.12 -50.34
N GLY A 258 14.75 0.11 -50.22
CA GLY A 258 13.75 -0.94 -49.99
C GLY A 258 12.82 -1.19 -51.18
N LEU A 259 11.96 -2.20 -51.03
CA LEU A 259 10.87 -2.47 -51.96
C LEU A 259 9.60 -2.85 -51.19
N ASP A 260 8.51 -2.14 -51.49
CA ASP A 260 7.16 -2.55 -51.13
C ASP A 260 6.83 -3.89 -51.81
N GLY A 261 6.27 -4.84 -51.04
CA GLY A 261 6.03 -6.20 -51.51
C GLY A 261 4.84 -6.84 -50.80
N ALA A 262 3.62 -6.40 -51.12
CA ALA A 262 2.40 -7.06 -50.65
C ALA A 262 2.35 -8.51 -51.17
N GLY A 263 2.50 -9.47 -50.26
CA GLY A 263 2.63 -10.89 -50.60
C GLY A 263 2.08 -11.82 -49.52
N LEU A 264 0.77 -12.07 -49.58
CA LEU A 264 0.12 -13.34 -49.22
C LEU A 264 0.64 -14.03 -47.94
N TYR A 265 0.22 -13.55 -46.77
CA TYR A 265 0.14 -14.44 -45.61
C TYR A 265 -1.00 -15.44 -45.84
N ASP A 266 -0.58 -16.70 -45.89
CA ASP A 266 -1.39 -17.91 -45.97
C ASP A 266 -2.60 -17.87 -45.02
N GLY A 267 -3.74 -18.33 -45.53
CA GLY A 267 -5.01 -18.38 -44.82
C GLY A 267 -5.07 -19.53 -43.82
N GLY A 268 -4.14 -19.53 -42.86
CA GLY A 268 -4.16 -20.44 -41.72
C GLY A 268 -5.45 -20.26 -40.93
N SER A 269 -6.36 -21.21 -41.08
CA SER A 269 -7.60 -21.33 -40.33
C SER A 269 -7.33 -21.21 -38.82
N VAL A 270 -7.59 -20.03 -38.25
CA VAL A 270 -7.68 -19.87 -36.79
C VAL A 270 -8.81 -20.80 -36.33
N GLY A 271 -8.45 -21.83 -35.58
CA GLY A 271 -9.42 -22.75 -35.00
C GLY A 271 -10.38 -21.99 -34.11
N ASP A 272 -11.67 -22.33 -34.20
CA ASP A 272 -12.71 -21.93 -33.25
C ASP A 272 -12.58 -22.74 -31.93
N ASP A 273 -11.34 -22.95 -31.50
CA ASP A 273 -11.02 -23.57 -30.22
C ASP A 273 -11.28 -22.53 -29.12
N PRO A 274 -12.10 -22.85 -28.10
CA PRO A 274 -12.36 -21.92 -27.02
C PRO A 274 -11.05 -21.58 -26.30
N VAL A 275 -10.69 -20.30 -26.30
CA VAL A 275 -9.46 -19.77 -25.69
C VAL A 275 -9.26 -20.38 -24.29
N GLY A 276 -8.16 -21.11 -24.10
CA GLY A 276 -7.91 -21.89 -22.89
C GLY A 276 -7.83 -21.00 -21.65
N LEU A 277 -8.06 -21.58 -20.46
CA LEU A 277 -8.04 -20.80 -19.22
C LEU A 277 -6.63 -20.23 -18.95
N ALA A 278 -5.60 -20.97 -19.37
CA ALA A 278 -4.20 -20.54 -19.38
C ALA A 278 -3.95 -19.31 -20.28
N ASP A 279 -4.54 -19.27 -21.49
CA ASP A 279 -4.41 -18.15 -22.42
C ASP A 279 -5.15 -16.90 -21.90
N LEU A 280 -6.35 -17.09 -21.34
CA LEU A 280 -7.09 -16.01 -20.65
C LEU A 280 -6.29 -15.46 -19.47
N LEU A 281 -5.59 -16.32 -18.73
CA LEU A 281 -4.70 -15.90 -17.63
C LEU A 281 -3.47 -15.17 -18.15
N ALA A 282 -2.85 -15.60 -19.25
CA ALA A 282 -1.73 -14.92 -19.88
C ALA A 282 -2.12 -13.50 -20.31
N LEU A 283 -3.23 -13.36 -21.04
CA LEU A 283 -3.79 -12.05 -21.44
C LEU A 283 -4.14 -11.16 -20.23
N ALA A 284 -4.67 -11.75 -19.15
CA ALA A 284 -4.94 -11.01 -17.91
C ALA A 284 -3.65 -10.50 -17.25
N ARG A 285 -2.60 -11.34 -17.20
CA ARG A 285 -1.27 -10.99 -16.66
C ARG A 285 -0.57 -9.94 -17.52
N ASP A 286 -0.70 -9.99 -18.84
CA ASP A 286 -0.13 -8.98 -19.74
C ASP A 286 -0.76 -7.61 -19.51
N LEU A 287 -2.10 -7.54 -19.41
CA LEU A 287 -2.80 -6.30 -19.06
C LEU A 287 -2.47 -5.81 -17.64
N ALA A 288 -2.30 -6.73 -16.67
CA ALA A 288 -1.88 -6.37 -15.32
C ALA A 288 -0.45 -5.80 -15.28
N ARG A 289 0.49 -6.39 -16.02
CA ARG A 289 1.87 -5.89 -16.16
C ARG A 289 1.92 -4.56 -16.90
N ALA A 290 1.16 -4.40 -17.99
CA ALA A 290 1.02 -3.11 -18.68
C ALA A 290 0.44 -2.01 -17.79
N ALA A 291 -0.49 -2.35 -16.89
CA ALA A 291 -1.04 -1.43 -15.88
C ALA A 291 -0.10 -1.15 -14.68
N GLN A 292 1.01 -1.89 -14.55
CA GLN A 292 2.06 -1.66 -13.54
C GLN A 292 3.20 -0.79 -14.11
N GLY A 293 3.62 -1.03 -15.35
CA GLY A 293 4.79 -0.41 -15.97
C GLY A 293 4.58 0.94 -16.65
N SER A 294 3.41 1.57 -16.54
CA SER A 294 3.14 2.89 -17.11
C SER A 294 3.23 3.99 -16.04
N GLU A 295 4.24 4.86 -16.15
CA GLU A 295 4.44 6.02 -15.26
C GLU A 295 3.24 6.99 -15.29
N ASP A 296 2.53 7.06 -16.42
CA ASP A 296 1.33 7.88 -16.59
C ASP A 296 0.01 7.11 -16.41
N ARG A 297 -0.86 7.66 -15.55
CA ARG A 297 -2.09 7.03 -15.07
C ARG A 297 -3.18 6.93 -16.15
N SER A 298 -3.22 5.84 -16.92
CA SER A 298 -4.51 5.41 -17.49
C SER A 298 -5.27 4.56 -16.47
N ARG A 299 -6.28 5.15 -15.81
CA ARG A 299 -7.29 4.39 -15.04
C ARG A 299 -7.95 3.32 -15.92
N HIS A 300 -7.94 3.55 -17.23
CA HIS A 300 -8.38 2.65 -18.28
C HIS A 300 -7.58 1.33 -18.32
N ALA A 301 -6.24 1.35 -18.27
CA ALA A 301 -5.44 0.12 -18.24
C ALA A 301 -5.73 -0.72 -16.98
N LEU A 302 -5.86 -0.08 -15.81
CA LEU A 302 -6.26 -0.78 -14.59
C LEU A 302 -7.67 -1.38 -14.71
N TYR A 303 -8.62 -0.66 -15.30
CA TYR A 303 -9.98 -1.18 -15.51
C TYR A 303 -9.99 -2.32 -16.54
N ALA A 304 -9.12 -2.29 -17.56
CA ALA A 304 -8.95 -3.36 -18.52
C ALA A 304 -8.34 -4.62 -17.89
N ALA A 305 -7.34 -4.47 -17.01
CA ALA A 305 -6.77 -5.58 -16.24
C ALA A 305 -7.79 -6.21 -15.28
N ILE A 306 -8.55 -5.40 -14.54
CA ILE A 306 -9.64 -5.89 -13.66
C ILE A 306 -10.77 -6.53 -14.48
N GLY A 307 -11.09 -5.97 -15.65
CA GLY A 307 -12.05 -6.53 -16.58
C GLY A 307 -11.65 -7.92 -17.09
N ARG A 308 -10.40 -8.06 -17.56
CA ARG A 308 -9.88 -9.36 -18.00
C ARG A 308 -9.76 -10.36 -16.85
N ALA A 309 -9.42 -9.91 -15.63
CA ALA A 309 -9.43 -10.76 -14.44
C ALA A 309 -10.83 -11.29 -14.10
N HIS A 310 -11.88 -10.50 -14.34
CA HIS A 310 -13.27 -10.95 -14.21
C HIS A 310 -13.67 -11.93 -15.30
N ASP A 311 -13.26 -11.70 -16.55
CA ASP A 311 -13.53 -12.61 -17.66
C ASP A 311 -12.89 -13.99 -17.43
N PHE A 312 -11.63 -14.00 -16.97
CA PHE A 312 -10.95 -15.20 -16.47
C PHE A 312 -11.68 -15.82 -15.26
N ALA A 313 -12.18 -15.02 -14.32
CA ALA A 313 -12.97 -15.51 -13.18
C ALA A 313 -14.31 -16.15 -13.58
N LEU A 314 -14.89 -15.77 -14.72
CA LEU A 314 -16.08 -16.41 -15.29
C LEU A 314 -15.71 -17.71 -16.03
N ALA A 315 -14.65 -17.71 -16.83
CA ALA A 315 -14.15 -18.91 -17.51
C ALA A 315 -13.74 -20.01 -16.50
N ALA A 316 -13.06 -19.64 -15.40
CA ALA A 316 -12.68 -20.54 -14.32
C ALA A 316 -13.87 -21.22 -13.61
N GLN A 317 -15.09 -20.68 -13.71
CA GLN A 317 -16.30 -21.35 -13.21
C GLN A 317 -16.82 -22.43 -14.17
N GLY A 318 -16.47 -22.33 -15.46
CA GLY A 318 -16.75 -23.34 -16.47
C GLY A 318 -15.75 -24.50 -16.47
N SER A 319 -14.48 -24.23 -16.10
CA SER A 319 -13.39 -25.22 -15.99
C SER A 319 -12.79 -25.29 -14.56
N PRO A 320 -13.48 -25.87 -13.55
CA PRO A 320 -12.97 -25.88 -12.18
C PRO A 320 -11.68 -26.67 -11.99
N ASP A 321 -11.48 -27.75 -12.74
CA ASP A 321 -10.30 -28.63 -12.63
C ASP A 321 -9.05 -27.94 -13.19
N GLU A 322 -9.15 -27.37 -14.41
CA GLU A 322 -8.11 -26.53 -15.03
C GLU A 322 -7.75 -25.32 -14.15
N PHE A 323 -8.75 -24.72 -13.48
CA PHE A 323 -8.50 -23.65 -12.51
C PHE A 323 -7.77 -24.14 -11.26
N ALA A 324 -8.06 -25.35 -10.77
CA ALA A 324 -7.39 -25.93 -9.61
C ALA A 324 -5.91 -26.23 -9.89
N GLU A 325 -5.58 -26.72 -11.10
CA GLU A 325 -4.20 -26.90 -11.56
C GLU A 325 -3.44 -25.57 -11.58
N LEU A 326 -4.00 -24.53 -12.22
CA LEU A 326 -3.39 -23.19 -12.25
C LEU A 326 -3.18 -22.58 -10.85
N VAL A 327 -4.06 -22.86 -9.89
CA VAL A 327 -3.94 -22.44 -8.49
C VAL A 327 -2.81 -23.22 -7.78
N ALA A 328 -2.70 -24.52 -8.00
CA ALA A 328 -1.67 -25.37 -7.42
C ALA A 328 -0.26 -25.01 -7.94
N ASP A 329 -0.10 -24.84 -9.25
CA ASP A 329 1.16 -24.45 -9.90
C ASP A 329 1.69 -23.09 -9.40
N ALA A 330 0.78 -22.19 -9.03
CA ALA A 330 1.12 -20.88 -8.46
C ALA A 330 1.44 -20.93 -6.94
N GLY A 331 1.44 -22.11 -6.31
CA GLY A 331 1.63 -22.27 -4.87
C GLY A 331 0.50 -21.64 -4.04
N LEU A 332 -0.70 -21.50 -4.61
CA LEU A 332 -1.85 -20.87 -3.97
C LEU A 332 -2.81 -21.92 -3.39
N THR A 333 -3.53 -21.54 -2.34
CA THR A 333 -4.54 -22.39 -1.71
C THR A 333 -5.94 -21.82 -1.92
N MET A 334 -6.89 -22.69 -2.29
CA MET A 334 -8.30 -22.31 -2.40
C MET A 334 -8.88 -22.04 -1.01
N GLN A 335 -9.56 -20.90 -0.86
CA GLN A 335 -10.23 -20.52 0.38
C GLN A 335 -11.72 -20.38 0.14
N ALA A 336 -12.53 -21.28 0.69
CA ALA A 336 -14.00 -21.24 0.58
C ALA A 336 -14.60 -19.89 1.06
N ARG A 337 -13.95 -19.23 2.02
CA ARG A 337 -14.33 -17.90 2.53
C ARG A 337 -13.98 -16.72 1.60
N ALA A 338 -13.13 -16.94 0.59
CA ALA A 338 -12.62 -15.89 -0.31
C ALA A 338 -12.20 -16.46 -1.69
N PRO A 339 -13.13 -17.04 -2.46
CA PRO A 339 -12.82 -17.78 -3.70
C PRO A 339 -12.19 -16.92 -4.81
N LEU A 340 -12.35 -15.59 -4.76
CA LEU A 340 -11.80 -14.66 -5.74
C LEU A 340 -10.40 -14.13 -5.39
N LEU A 341 -9.86 -14.42 -4.20
CA LEU A 341 -8.48 -14.04 -3.86
C LEU A 341 -7.42 -14.82 -4.66
N PRO A 342 -7.55 -16.15 -4.86
CA PRO A 342 -6.67 -16.88 -5.78
C PRO A 342 -6.69 -16.30 -7.19
N VAL A 343 -7.86 -15.97 -7.73
CA VAL A 343 -8.01 -15.35 -9.07
C VAL A 343 -7.19 -14.07 -9.20
N VAL A 344 -7.34 -13.10 -8.29
CA VAL A 344 -6.58 -11.84 -8.39
C VAL A 344 -5.08 -12.04 -8.13
N LYS A 345 -4.68 -13.01 -7.30
CA LYS A 345 -3.26 -13.36 -7.11
C LYS A 345 -2.64 -13.99 -8.35
N LEU A 346 -3.37 -14.83 -9.07
CA LEU A 346 -2.93 -15.41 -10.34
C LEU A 346 -2.68 -14.33 -11.39
N VAL A 347 -3.56 -13.33 -11.47
CA VAL A 347 -3.51 -12.26 -12.49
C VAL A 347 -2.50 -11.15 -12.14
N PHE A 348 -2.56 -10.60 -10.92
CA PHE A 348 -1.76 -9.43 -10.52
C PHE A 348 -0.44 -9.79 -9.80
N GLY A 349 -0.26 -11.06 -9.44
CA GLY A 349 0.89 -11.58 -8.68
C GLY A 349 0.62 -11.72 -7.17
N PRO A 350 1.25 -12.70 -6.49
CA PRO A 350 1.05 -12.94 -5.06
C PRO A 350 1.69 -11.86 -4.16
N THR A 351 2.67 -11.13 -4.68
CA THR A 351 3.40 -10.03 -4.03
C THR A 351 2.72 -8.66 -4.19
N TYR A 352 1.66 -8.57 -4.99
CA TYR A 352 0.91 -7.32 -5.19
C TYR A 352 0.26 -6.83 -3.89
N ASP A 353 0.00 -5.52 -3.76
CA ASP A 353 -0.53 -4.95 -2.53
C ASP A 353 -1.81 -5.67 -2.06
N LYS A 354 -1.74 -6.18 -0.83
CA LYS A 354 -2.81 -6.96 -0.20
C LYS A 354 -4.13 -6.19 -0.15
N THR A 355 -4.09 -4.87 0.03
CA THR A 355 -5.29 -4.02 0.04
C THR A 355 -5.94 -4.01 -1.34
N ARG A 356 -5.18 -3.67 -2.38
CA ARG A 356 -5.63 -3.66 -3.78
C ARG A 356 -6.16 -5.01 -4.24
N LEU A 357 -5.49 -6.11 -3.91
CA LEU A 357 -5.99 -7.47 -4.21
C LEU A 357 -7.39 -7.70 -3.60
N THR A 358 -7.62 -7.32 -2.33
CA THR A 358 -8.95 -7.44 -1.71
C THR A 358 -9.99 -6.50 -2.33
N GLU A 359 -9.57 -5.34 -2.82
CA GLU A 359 -10.44 -4.41 -3.55
C GLU A 359 -10.83 -4.98 -4.93
N TYR A 360 -9.87 -5.48 -5.71
CA TYR A 360 -10.14 -6.08 -7.01
C TYR A 360 -11.02 -7.33 -6.90
N ALA A 361 -10.75 -8.21 -5.92
CA ALA A 361 -11.61 -9.35 -5.62
C ALA A 361 -13.03 -8.92 -5.20
N SER A 362 -13.18 -7.75 -4.55
CA SER A 362 -14.50 -7.20 -4.21
C SER A 362 -15.22 -6.58 -5.41
N VAL A 363 -14.51 -5.99 -6.36
CA VAL A 363 -15.07 -5.52 -7.64
C VAL A 363 -15.51 -6.69 -8.52
N ILE A 364 -14.73 -7.76 -8.60
CA ILE A 364 -15.10 -8.98 -9.34
C ILE A 364 -16.34 -9.65 -8.69
N ALA A 365 -16.40 -9.72 -7.35
CA ALA A 365 -17.59 -10.21 -6.64
C ALA A 365 -18.84 -9.38 -6.92
N TRP A 366 -18.71 -8.06 -6.95
CA TRP A 366 -19.79 -7.15 -7.31
C TRP A 366 -20.25 -7.41 -8.75
N ALA A 367 -19.32 -7.55 -9.70
CA ALA A 367 -19.61 -7.75 -11.12
C ALA A 367 -20.36 -9.07 -11.39
N GLN A 368 -19.89 -10.17 -10.79
CA GLN A 368 -20.56 -11.47 -10.84
C GLN A 368 -21.97 -11.40 -10.23
N ARG A 369 -22.12 -10.73 -9.09
CA ARG A 369 -23.41 -10.55 -8.40
C ARG A 369 -24.39 -9.68 -9.18
N THR A 370 -23.92 -8.68 -9.92
CA THR A 370 -24.76 -7.79 -10.73
C THR A 370 -24.97 -8.30 -12.16
N GLY A 371 -24.40 -9.45 -12.52
CA GLY A 371 -24.59 -10.08 -13.84
C GLY A 371 -23.85 -9.36 -14.97
N VAL A 372 -22.72 -8.71 -14.68
CA VAL A 372 -21.84 -8.12 -15.71
C VAL A 372 -21.31 -9.25 -16.59
N ALA A 373 -21.51 -9.14 -17.91
CA ALA A 373 -21.06 -10.17 -18.84
C ALA A 373 -19.55 -10.06 -19.17
N VAL A 374 -19.01 -11.10 -19.81
CA VAL A 374 -17.64 -11.14 -20.32
C VAL A 374 -17.34 -9.90 -21.18
N GLY A 375 -16.20 -9.26 -20.96
CA GLY A 375 -15.73 -8.07 -21.67
C GLY A 375 -16.40 -6.75 -21.25
N GLN A 376 -17.47 -6.78 -20.44
CA GLN A 376 -18.23 -5.56 -20.11
C GLN A 376 -17.69 -4.79 -18.89
N LEU A 377 -16.95 -5.43 -17.98
CA LEU A 377 -16.57 -4.83 -16.70
C LEU A 377 -15.71 -3.57 -16.84
N THR A 378 -14.84 -3.50 -17.84
CA THR A 378 -14.04 -2.30 -18.14
C THR A 378 -14.92 -1.08 -18.41
N ALA A 379 -15.97 -1.26 -19.23
CA ALA A 379 -16.90 -0.19 -19.59
C ALA A 379 -17.84 0.18 -18.43
N THR A 380 -18.31 -0.80 -17.64
CA THR A 380 -19.16 -0.51 -16.48
C THR A 380 -18.39 0.22 -15.37
N LEU A 381 -17.12 -0.10 -15.15
CA LEU A 381 -16.26 0.66 -14.22
C LEU A 381 -15.95 2.07 -14.71
N ALA A 382 -15.84 2.29 -16.01
CA ALA A 382 -15.66 3.63 -16.59
C ALA A 382 -16.93 4.48 -16.49
N ALA A 383 -18.12 3.89 -16.63
CA ALA A 383 -19.40 4.57 -16.54
C ALA A 383 -19.93 4.75 -15.09
N ALA A 384 -19.42 3.99 -14.12
CA ALA A 384 -19.87 4.04 -12.73
C ALA A 384 -19.56 5.39 -12.05
N PRO A 385 -20.51 6.02 -11.34
CA PRO A 385 -20.24 7.21 -10.53
C PRO A 385 -19.17 6.96 -9.47
N GLY A 386 -18.04 7.67 -9.56
CA GLY A 386 -16.87 7.43 -8.70
C GLY A 386 -16.02 6.21 -9.07
N GLY A 387 -16.30 5.59 -10.22
CA GLY A 387 -15.58 4.44 -10.78
C GLY A 387 -15.44 3.28 -9.79
N LEU A 388 -14.24 2.68 -9.77
CA LEU A 388 -13.87 1.60 -8.84
C LEU A 388 -14.17 1.91 -7.36
N LYS A 389 -13.96 3.15 -6.90
CA LYS A 389 -14.28 3.54 -5.50
C LYS A 389 -15.79 3.57 -5.24
N GLY A 390 -16.59 4.00 -6.22
CA GLY A 390 -18.05 3.97 -6.16
C GLY A 390 -18.59 2.54 -6.05
N VAL A 391 -18.09 1.64 -6.91
CA VAL A 391 -18.42 0.20 -6.88
C VAL A 391 -18.05 -0.44 -5.54
N LEU A 392 -16.84 -0.19 -5.02
CA LEU A 392 -16.41 -0.69 -3.71
C LEU A 392 -17.32 -0.20 -2.56
N LYS A 393 -17.78 1.05 -2.60
CA LYS A 393 -18.72 1.58 -1.61
C LYS A 393 -20.06 0.84 -1.68
N ALA A 394 -20.63 0.68 -2.86
CA ALA A 394 -21.89 -0.04 -3.07
C ALA A 394 -21.80 -1.53 -2.65
N GLU A 395 -20.67 -2.20 -2.92
CA GLU A 395 -20.44 -3.58 -2.48
C GLU A 395 -20.25 -3.69 -0.95
N ARG A 396 -19.56 -2.73 -0.33
CA ARG A 396 -19.47 -2.62 1.14
C ARG A 396 -20.82 -2.30 1.78
N GLU A 397 -21.75 -1.64 1.08
CA GLU A 397 -23.14 -1.43 1.52
C GLU A 397 -23.95 -2.72 1.43
N PHE A 398 -23.86 -3.44 0.31
CA PHE A 398 -24.52 -4.74 0.11
C PHE A 398 -24.05 -5.83 1.10
N ARG A 399 -22.73 -5.96 1.33
CA ARG A 399 -22.21 -6.95 2.30
C ARG A 399 -22.65 -6.63 3.74
N ARG A 400 -22.81 -5.34 4.08
CA ARG A 400 -23.36 -4.94 5.39
C ARG A 400 -24.80 -5.40 5.55
N SER A 401 -25.67 -5.15 4.57
CA SER A 401 -27.07 -5.59 4.64
C SER A 401 -27.24 -7.10 4.67
N GLN A 402 -26.40 -7.86 3.95
CA GLN A 402 -26.43 -9.33 3.97
C GLN A 402 -25.90 -9.96 5.27
N SER A 403 -24.92 -9.32 5.93
CA SER A 403 -24.26 -9.93 7.09
C SER A 403 -25.11 -10.02 8.36
N GLY A 404 -26.22 -9.26 8.43
CA GLY A 404 -27.10 -9.17 9.61
C GLY A 404 -26.45 -8.63 10.89
N LYS A 405 -25.14 -8.35 10.89
CA LYS A 405 -24.37 -7.94 12.06
C LYS A 405 -24.47 -6.44 12.28
N PRO A 406 -24.89 -5.95 13.46
CA PRO A 406 -24.81 -4.53 13.79
C PRO A 406 -23.35 -4.06 13.76
N SER A 407 -23.14 -2.77 13.49
CA SER A 407 -21.82 -2.17 13.24
C SER A 407 -20.85 -2.36 14.42
N ARG A 408 -19.80 -3.17 14.23
CA ARG A 408 -18.65 -3.18 15.15
C ARG A 408 -17.63 -2.09 14.80
N ALA A 409 -18.12 -0.86 14.76
CA ALA A 409 -17.39 0.40 14.84
C ALA A 409 -18.46 1.50 14.80
N GLU A 410 -18.78 2.08 15.96
CA GLU A 410 -19.74 3.19 16.00
C GLU A 410 -19.18 4.38 15.24
N SER A 411 -19.99 4.97 14.37
CA SER A 411 -19.64 6.25 13.77
C SER A 411 -19.51 7.33 14.86
N PRO A 412 -18.70 8.38 14.65
CA PRO A 412 -18.64 9.53 15.56
C PRO A 412 -20.03 10.13 15.85
N ARG A 413 -20.95 10.07 14.87
CA ARG A 413 -22.35 10.49 15.01
C ARG A 413 -23.16 9.59 15.95
N GLU A 414 -22.98 8.27 15.90
CA GLU A 414 -23.65 7.34 16.84
C GLU A 414 -23.08 7.45 18.25
N THR A 415 -21.76 7.60 18.38
CA THR A 415 -21.10 7.87 19.67
C THR A 415 -21.62 9.17 20.30
N LEU A 416 -21.73 10.24 19.51
CA LEU A 416 -22.31 11.52 19.95
C LEU A 416 -23.80 11.36 20.30
N ALA A 417 -24.60 10.69 19.46
CA ALA A 417 -26.02 10.45 19.71
C ALA A 417 -26.26 9.65 21.00
N ARG A 418 -25.42 8.66 21.33
CA ARG A 418 -25.47 7.96 22.62
C ARG A 418 -25.15 8.90 23.78
N LYS A 419 -24.10 9.72 23.68
CA LYS A 419 -23.78 10.72 24.72
C LYS A 419 -24.94 11.70 24.94
N LEU A 420 -25.59 12.16 23.88
CA LEU A 420 -26.76 13.06 23.97
C LEU A 420 -28.03 12.37 24.51
N ARG A 421 -28.18 11.04 24.39
CA ARG A 421 -29.32 10.30 24.96
C ARG A 421 -29.31 10.23 26.49
N VAL A 422 -28.14 10.32 27.12
CA VAL A 422 -27.97 10.27 28.59
C VAL A 422 -27.94 11.67 29.26
N VAL A 423 -27.97 12.75 28.47
CA VAL A 423 -28.07 14.12 29.00
C VAL A 423 -29.44 14.32 29.66
N PRO A 424 -29.52 14.84 30.91
CA PRO A 424 -30.79 15.17 31.56
C PRO A 424 -31.63 16.14 30.73
N THR A 425 -32.92 15.85 30.57
CA THR A 425 -33.82 16.65 29.75
C THR A 425 -34.69 17.57 30.61
N ARG A 426 -34.79 18.86 30.26
CA ARG A 426 -35.71 19.84 30.87
C ARG A 426 -36.75 20.32 29.85
N PRO A 427 -37.95 20.78 30.25
CA PRO A 427 -38.88 21.42 29.31
C PRO A 427 -38.28 22.73 28.80
N LEU A 428 -38.58 23.13 27.56
CA LEU A 428 -38.05 24.36 26.97
C LEU A 428 -38.44 25.61 27.78
N ALA A 429 -39.64 25.60 28.37
CA ALA A 429 -40.15 26.65 29.25
C ALA A 429 -39.42 26.78 30.61
N ALA A 430 -38.41 25.94 30.89
CA ALA A 430 -37.54 26.07 32.06
C ALA A 430 -36.18 26.75 31.75
N LEU A 431 -36.06 27.41 30.59
CA LEU A 431 -35.00 28.37 30.35
C LEU A 431 -35.23 29.63 31.23
N PRO A 432 -34.18 30.19 31.85
CA PRO A 432 -34.26 31.50 32.49
C PRO A 432 -34.66 32.59 31.50
N PHE A 433 -35.36 33.63 31.99
CA PHE A 433 -35.61 34.87 31.23
C PHE A 433 -34.49 35.92 31.41
N GLU A 434 -33.49 35.61 32.25
CA GLU A 434 -32.30 36.45 32.47
C GLU A 434 -31.15 35.87 31.64
N GLY A 435 -30.60 36.66 30.71
CA GLY A 435 -29.55 36.25 29.79
C GLY A 435 -29.35 37.24 28.63
N GLU A 436 -28.52 36.87 27.67
CA GLU A 436 -28.32 37.58 26.41
C GLU A 436 -29.56 37.52 25.50
N GLU A 437 -29.71 38.47 24.57
CA GLU A 437 -30.88 38.55 23.67
C GLU A 437 -31.00 37.31 22.75
N PHE A 438 -29.88 36.66 22.44
CA PHE A 438 -29.82 35.46 21.61
C PHE A 438 -28.98 34.38 22.27
N SER A 439 -29.55 33.19 22.50
CA SER A 439 -28.80 32.02 22.98
C SER A 439 -29.06 30.77 22.14
N LEU A 440 -28.08 29.85 22.10
CA LEU A 440 -28.18 28.59 21.38
C LEU A 440 -28.54 27.45 22.33
N VAL A 441 -29.59 26.71 21.98
CA VAL A 441 -30.13 25.62 22.79
C VAL A 441 -30.19 24.31 22.01
N LEU A 442 -29.63 23.25 22.59
CA LEU A 442 -29.68 21.92 21.98
C LEU A 442 -30.94 21.20 22.42
N VAL A 443 -31.82 20.89 21.47
CA VAL A 443 -33.09 20.20 21.74
C VAL A 443 -33.12 18.78 21.19
N ARG A 444 -33.86 17.90 21.88
CA ARG A 444 -34.20 16.54 21.46
C ARG A 444 -35.68 16.47 21.15
N ARG A 445 -36.03 15.95 19.98
CA ARG A 445 -37.41 15.61 19.62
C ARG A 445 -37.75 14.23 20.20
N THR A 446 -38.95 14.09 20.75
CA THR A 446 -39.54 12.84 21.25
C THR A 446 -40.91 12.64 20.61
N GLU A 447 -41.48 11.44 20.73
CA GLU A 447 -42.85 11.13 20.27
C GLU A 447 -43.92 12.04 20.94
N THR A 448 -43.59 12.59 22.10
CA THR A 448 -44.45 13.43 22.93
C THR A 448 -44.18 14.94 22.83
N GLY A 449 -43.15 15.38 22.08
CA GLY A 449 -42.83 16.81 21.94
C GLY A 449 -41.35 17.12 21.75
N VAL A 450 -40.91 18.26 22.28
CA VAL A 450 -39.53 18.75 22.22
C VAL A 450 -39.03 19.02 23.63
N VAL A 451 -37.86 18.48 23.98
CA VAL A 451 -37.20 18.67 25.27
C VAL A 451 -35.82 19.31 25.08
N LEU A 452 -35.42 20.15 26.04
CA LEU A 452 -34.14 20.83 26.07
C LEU A 452 -33.09 19.92 26.72
N LEU A 453 -31.95 19.72 26.05
CA LEU A 453 -30.78 19.00 26.58
C LEU A 453 -29.83 19.95 27.33
N GLY A 454 -29.66 21.16 26.82
CA GLY A 454 -28.75 22.14 27.39
C GLY A 454 -28.76 23.43 26.59
N GLU A 455 -28.35 24.50 27.28
CA GLU A 455 -27.98 25.76 26.66
C GLU A 455 -26.47 25.72 26.41
N VAL A 456 -26.05 26.21 25.25
CA VAL A 456 -24.64 26.34 24.90
C VAL A 456 -24.13 27.62 25.58
N PRO A 457 -22.95 27.63 26.22
CA PRO A 457 -22.33 28.85 26.71
C PRO A 457 -22.21 29.90 25.60
N ASP A 458 -22.15 31.17 25.98
CA ASP A 458 -21.98 32.27 25.02
C ASP A 458 -20.71 32.05 24.17
N ASP A 459 -20.96 31.88 22.87
CA ASP A 459 -19.97 31.67 21.82
C ASP A 459 -20.49 32.43 20.59
N THR A 460 -20.03 33.67 20.46
CA THR A 460 -20.46 34.59 19.41
C THR A 460 -20.23 34.00 18.00
N ALA A 461 -19.16 33.22 17.82
CA ALA A 461 -18.84 32.59 16.53
C ALA A 461 -19.79 31.42 16.22
N LEU A 462 -20.20 30.65 17.24
CA LEU A 462 -21.22 29.61 17.07
C LEU A 462 -22.61 30.23 16.79
N ILE A 463 -22.98 31.30 17.50
CA ILE A 463 -24.23 32.04 17.29
C ILE A 463 -24.27 32.63 15.88
N GLU A 464 -23.20 33.28 15.42
CA GLU A 464 -23.13 33.83 14.06
C GLU A 464 -23.20 32.73 12.99
N ARG A 465 -22.46 31.62 13.17
CA ARG A 465 -22.49 30.48 12.23
C ARG A 465 -23.89 29.83 12.16
N ALA A 466 -24.61 29.75 13.27
CA ALA A 466 -25.99 29.27 13.30
C ALA A 466 -26.97 30.28 12.67
N ALA A 467 -26.84 31.57 12.96
CA ALA A 467 -27.66 32.64 12.40
C ALA A 467 -27.52 32.73 10.87
N ARG A 468 -26.30 32.60 10.33
CA ARG A 468 -26.06 32.55 8.87
C ARG A 468 -26.78 31.37 8.19
N GLN A 469 -27.07 30.27 8.89
CA GLN A 469 -27.89 29.16 8.36
C GLN A 469 -29.42 29.37 8.50
N LEU A 470 -29.86 30.41 9.22
CA LEU A 470 -31.27 30.79 9.33
C LEU A 470 -31.66 31.91 8.36
N PHE A 471 -30.69 32.70 7.89
CA PHE A 471 -30.89 33.80 6.94
C PHE A 471 -30.32 33.54 5.53
N GLY A 472 -29.74 32.35 5.29
CA GLY A 472 -29.13 31.92 4.03
C GLY A 472 -30.04 31.06 3.17
#